data_AF-A0A093HJK6-F1
#
_entry.id   AF-A0A093HJK6-F1
#
_cell.length_a   1.000
_cell.length_b   1.000
_cell.length_c   1.000
_cell.angle_alpha   90.00
_cell.angle_beta   90.00
_cell.angle_gamma   90.00
#
_symmetry.space_group_name_H-M   'P 1'
#
loop_
_entity.id
_entity.type
_entity.pdbx_description
1 polymer ?
#
loop_
_entity_poly.entity_id
_entity_poly.type
_entity_poly.pdbx_seq_one_letter_code
_entity_poly.pdbx_strand_id
1 'polypeptide(L)'
;SEDQVAEQTEEVFRSYAFYRYQQEREERGSVMDPSFRFAYWPCSLMLSLGSTGSLVGRRLAIIGDDINERYDAEFRCMLKSLQPTKENAYEYFTRIASSLFESGINWGRVIALLGFGYRMAIHVYQQGITGFLRRIARYVAVFMLQNRIARWIAQQGGWVAALDLDNVYMKYMLAVVALVMVGHLVVRRFFRP
;
A
#
# COMPACT_ATOMS: atom_id res chain seq x y z
N SER A 1 0.32 -16.11 14.47
CA SER A 1 1.11 -15.32 15.46
C SER A 1 1.59 -14.03 14.81
N GLU A 2 2.20 -13.09 15.55
CA GLU A 2 2.79 -11.86 14.99
C GLU A 2 3.86 -12.18 13.94
N ASP A 3 4.75 -13.13 14.21
CA ASP A 3 5.81 -13.55 13.28
C ASP A 3 5.24 -14.10 11.97
N GLN A 4 4.19 -14.92 12.05
CA GLN A 4 3.50 -15.45 10.88
C GLN A 4 2.87 -14.34 10.02
N VAL A 5 2.29 -13.32 10.67
CA VAL A 5 1.73 -12.16 9.96
C VAL A 5 2.83 -11.36 9.27
N ALA A 6 3.98 -11.16 9.94
CA ALA A 6 5.12 -10.45 9.39
C ALA A 6 5.71 -11.19 8.16
N GLU A 7 5.86 -12.51 8.26
CA GLU A 7 6.31 -13.37 7.15
C GLU A 7 5.39 -13.28 5.93
N GLN A 8 4.07 -13.31 6.16
CA GLN A 8 3.06 -13.20 5.11
C GLN A 8 2.95 -11.80 4.50
N THR A 9 3.36 -10.75 5.22
CA THR A 9 3.12 -9.35 4.80
C THR A 9 3.75 -9.03 3.45
N GLU A 10 4.95 -9.55 3.18
CA GLU A 10 5.61 -9.30 1.91
C GLU A 10 4.83 -9.92 0.74
N GLU A 11 4.32 -11.14 0.91
CA GLU A 11 3.50 -11.82 -0.08
C GLU A 11 2.17 -11.09 -0.31
N VAL A 12 1.48 -10.74 0.77
CA VAL A 12 0.21 -9.99 0.73
C VAL A 12 0.39 -8.67 -0.01
N PHE A 13 1.42 -7.89 0.34
CA PHE A 13 1.68 -6.61 -0.30
C PHE A 13 2.03 -6.78 -1.78
N ARG A 14 2.86 -7.77 -2.12
CA ARG A 14 3.15 -8.06 -3.52
C ARG A 14 1.83 -8.34 -4.24
N SER A 15 1.03 -9.30 -3.76
CA SER A 15 -0.22 -9.70 -4.44
C SER A 15 -1.16 -8.51 -4.62
N TYR A 16 -1.31 -7.70 -3.57
CA TYR A 16 -2.03 -6.43 -3.62
C TYR A 16 -1.54 -5.54 -4.77
N ALA A 17 -0.24 -5.30 -4.87
CA ALA A 17 0.35 -4.44 -5.89
C ALA A 17 0.12 -4.98 -7.32
N PHE A 18 0.13 -6.31 -7.50
CA PHE A 18 -0.16 -6.94 -8.79
C PHE A 18 -1.59 -6.75 -9.24
N TYR A 19 -2.56 -7.09 -8.37
CA TYR A 19 -3.97 -6.94 -8.71
C TYR A 19 -4.36 -5.48 -8.89
N ARG A 20 -3.78 -4.59 -8.08
CA ARG A 20 -3.95 -3.14 -8.24
C ARG A 20 -3.43 -2.66 -9.60
N TYR A 21 -2.24 -3.12 -9.99
CA TYR A 21 -1.69 -2.79 -11.30
C TYR A 21 -2.57 -3.31 -12.44
N GLN A 22 -3.11 -4.53 -12.33
CA GLN A 22 -4.03 -5.06 -13.34
C GLN A 22 -5.31 -4.23 -13.48
N GLN A 23 -5.96 -3.89 -12.36
CA GLN A 23 -7.15 -3.03 -12.33
C GLN A 23 -6.89 -1.68 -13.01
N GLU A 24 -5.81 -0.98 -12.62
CA GLU A 24 -5.50 0.33 -13.21
C GLU A 24 -5.22 0.25 -14.72
N ARG A 25 -4.71 -0.88 -15.22
CA ARG A 25 -4.53 -1.09 -16.67
C ARG A 25 -5.85 -1.29 -17.39
N GLU A 26 -6.76 -2.04 -16.81
CA GLU A 26 -8.09 -2.32 -17.36
C GLU A 26 -8.93 -1.04 -17.41
N GLU A 27 -8.86 -0.20 -16.37
CA GLU A 27 -9.57 1.07 -16.27
C GLU A 27 -9.00 2.17 -17.16
N ARG A 28 -7.66 2.33 -17.19
CA ARG A 28 -7.02 3.48 -17.84
C ARG A 28 -6.63 3.22 -19.30
N GLY A 29 -6.53 1.96 -19.74
CA GLY A 29 -6.18 1.53 -21.10
C GLY A 29 -4.80 2.01 -21.59
N SER A 30 -3.95 1.12 -22.11
CA SER A 30 -2.64 1.33 -22.81
C SER A 30 -1.57 2.32 -22.25
N VAL A 31 -1.86 3.19 -21.29
CA VAL A 31 -0.95 4.20 -20.71
C VAL A 31 0.12 3.57 -19.80
N MET A 32 -0.14 2.37 -19.30
CA MET A 32 0.78 1.62 -18.44
C MET A 32 1.58 0.59 -19.26
N ASP A 33 2.91 0.75 -19.22
CA ASP A 33 3.88 -0.05 -19.95
C ASP A 33 3.74 -1.56 -19.63
N PRO A 34 3.39 -2.41 -20.63
CA PRO A 34 3.34 -3.86 -20.44
C PRO A 34 4.64 -4.46 -19.87
N SER A 35 5.79 -3.83 -20.16
CA SER A 35 7.11 -4.26 -19.68
C SER A 35 7.23 -4.20 -18.16
N PHE A 36 6.49 -3.31 -17.49
CA PHE A 36 6.47 -3.19 -16.03
C PHE A 36 6.09 -4.51 -15.36
N ARG A 37 5.10 -5.23 -15.92
CA ARG A 37 4.68 -6.52 -15.39
C ARG A 37 5.84 -7.51 -15.39
N PHE A 38 6.59 -7.59 -16.49
CA PHE A 38 7.71 -8.53 -16.63
C PHE A 38 8.94 -8.10 -15.82
N ALA A 39 9.17 -6.80 -15.67
CA ALA A 39 10.28 -6.25 -14.89
C ALA A 39 10.12 -6.47 -13.37
N TYR A 40 8.87 -6.55 -12.88
CA TYR A 40 8.60 -6.56 -11.44
C TYR A 40 7.92 -7.81 -10.91
N TRP A 41 7.23 -8.57 -11.76
CA TRP A 41 6.47 -9.75 -11.36
C TRP A 41 7.06 -11.02 -11.98
N PRO A 42 8.09 -11.64 -11.36
CA PRO A 42 8.69 -12.86 -11.86
C PRO A 42 7.68 -14.02 -11.86
N CYS A 43 7.89 -15.03 -12.72
CA CYS A 43 7.02 -16.22 -12.80
C CYS A 43 6.83 -16.93 -11.46
N SER A 44 7.82 -16.87 -10.56
CA SER A 44 7.72 -17.42 -9.19
C SER A 44 6.55 -16.86 -8.39
N LEU A 45 6.16 -15.63 -8.70
CA LEU A 45 5.07 -14.93 -8.04
C LEU A 45 3.72 -15.25 -8.70
N MET A 46 3.72 -15.77 -9.93
CA MET A 46 2.52 -16.38 -10.53
C MET A 46 2.23 -17.76 -9.91
N LEU A 47 3.26 -18.49 -9.49
CA LEU A 47 3.12 -19.78 -8.78
C LEU A 47 2.49 -19.61 -7.38
N SER A 48 2.69 -18.46 -6.73
CA SER A 48 2.10 -18.18 -5.42
C SER A 48 0.68 -17.58 -5.48
N LEU A 49 0.12 -17.32 -6.68
CA LEU A 49 -1.19 -16.66 -6.81
C LEU A 49 -2.37 -17.46 -6.24
N GLY A 50 -2.18 -18.75 -5.94
CA GLY A 50 -3.16 -19.62 -5.27
C GLY A 50 -3.05 -19.67 -3.74
N SER A 51 -2.09 -18.97 -3.12
CA SER A 51 -1.91 -18.97 -1.67
C SER A 51 -2.98 -18.12 -0.96
N THR A 52 -3.14 -18.33 0.35
CA THR A 52 -3.97 -17.47 1.20
C THR A 52 -3.50 -16.01 1.17
N GLY A 53 -2.19 -15.77 1.18
CA GLY A 53 -1.63 -14.42 1.11
C GLY A 53 -1.96 -13.73 -0.22
N SER A 54 -1.99 -14.49 -1.32
CA SER A 54 -2.43 -13.98 -2.62
C SER A 54 -3.89 -13.57 -2.62
N LEU A 55 -4.79 -14.43 -2.11
CA LEU A 55 -6.22 -14.14 -2.01
C LEU A 55 -6.49 -12.89 -1.16
N VAL A 56 -5.78 -12.75 -0.05
CA VAL A 56 -5.86 -11.56 0.81
C VAL A 56 -5.39 -10.32 0.05
N GLY A 57 -4.22 -10.36 -0.60
CA GLY A 57 -3.72 -9.23 -1.38
C GLY A 57 -4.71 -8.80 -2.47
N ARG A 58 -5.30 -9.75 -3.19
CA ARG A 58 -6.36 -9.49 -4.18
C ARG A 58 -7.57 -8.81 -3.55
N ARG A 59 -8.07 -9.32 -2.42
CA ARG A 59 -9.24 -8.76 -1.73
C ARG A 59 -8.98 -7.32 -1.29
N LEU A 60 -7.82 -7.06 -0.71
CA LEU A 60 -7.43 -5.73 -0.26
C LEU A 60 -7.28 -4.76 -1.44
N ALA A 61 -6.82 -5.23 -2.61
CA ALA A 61 -6.76 -4.41 -3.83
C ALA A 61 -8.15 -4.00 -4.30
N ILE A 62 -9.12 -4.93 -4.30
CA ILE A 62 -10.53 -4.65 -4.62
C ILE A 62 -11.15 -3.64 -3.64
N ILE A 63 -10.89 -3.79 -2.34
CA ILE A 63 -11.44 -2.85 -1.34
C ILE A 63 -10.79 -1.47 -1.45
N GLY A 64 -9.48 -1.43 -1.71
CA GLY A 64 -8.70 -0.20 -1.79
C GLY A 64 -8.87 0.57 -3.09
N ASP A 65 -9.55 0.02 -4.08
CA ASP A 65 -9.67 0.56 -5.44
C ASP A 65 -10.23 2.00 -5.46
N ASP A 66 -11.47 2.18 -4.99
CA ASP A 66 -12.16 3.48 -4.91
C ASP A 66 -11.32 4.57 -4.23
N ILE A 67 -10.52 4.21 -3.24
CA ILE A 67 -9.72 5.15 -2.44
C ILE A 67 -8.41 5.46 -3.13
N ASN A 68 -7.76 4.47 -3.70
CA ASN A 68 -6.59 4.71 -4.52
C ASN A 68 -6.94 5.58 -5.71
N GLU A 69 -8.12 5.44 -6.30
CA GLU A 69 -8.62 6.33 -7.35
C GLU A 69 -8.89 7.74 -6.79
N ARG A 70 -9.66 7.84 -5.70
CA ARG A 70 -10.03 9.12 -5.09
C ARG A 70 -8.83 9.94 -4.62
N TYR A 71 -7.76 9.30 -4.15
CA TYR A 71 -6.57 9.97 -3.63
C TYR A 71 -5.36 9.90 -4.57
N ASP A 72 -5.55 9.43 -5.81
CA ASP A 72 -4.46 9.31 -6.80
C ASP A 72 -3.77 10.67 -7.05
N ALA A 73 -4.54 11.75 -7.11
CA ALA A 73 -4.01 13.09 -7.36
C ALA A 73 -3.13 13.58 -6.19
N GLU A 74 -3.57 13.37 -4.95
CA GLU A 74 -2.87 13.74 -3.73
C GLU A 74 -1.60 12.92 -3.55
N PHE A 75 -1.67 11.60 -3.79
CA PHE A 75 -0.48 10.74 -3.77
C PHE A 75 0.52 11.17 -4.84
N ARG A 76 0.07 11.45 -6.08
CA ARG A 76 0.96 11.93 -7.13
C ARG A 76 1.58 13.29 -6.79
N CYS A 77 0.80 14.22 -6.24
CA CYS A 77 1.29 15.52 -5.82
C CYS A 77 2.36 15.39 -4.72
N MET A 78 2.08 14.57 -3.70
CA MET A 78 2.99 14.29 -2.60
C MET A 78 4.28 13.64 -3.09
N LEU A 79 4.19 12.59 -3.90
CA LEU A 79 5.36 11.89 -4.45
C LEU A 79 6.20 12.79 -5.36
N LYS A 80 5.56 13.63 -6.19
CA LYS A 80 6.25 14.63 -7.02
C LYS A 80 6.99 15.66 -6.19
N SER A 81 6.43 16.07 -5.04
CA SER A 81 7.10 16.99 -4.12
C SER A 81 8.26 16.35 -3.37
N LEU A 82 8.16 15.06 -3.04
CA LEU A 82 9.19 14.34 -2.27
C LEU A 82 10.37 13.88 -3.13
N GLN A 83 10.13 13.63 -4.43
CA GLN A 83 11.10 13.05 -5.37
C GLN A 83 11.86 11.86 -4.77
N PRO A 84 11.16 10.76 -4.45
CA PRO A 84 11.78 9.61 -3.82
C PRO A 84 12.83 8.96 -4.72
N THR A 85 14.04 8.80 -4.20
CA THR A 85 15.16 8.06 -4.78
C THR A 85 15.39 6.76 -4.00
N LYS A 86 16.30 5.90 -4.49
CA LYS A 86 16.64 4.64 -3.79
C LYS A 86 17.18 4.87 -2.38
N GLU A 87 17.75 6.04 -2.12
CA GLU A 87 18.45 6.42 -0.90
C GLU A 87 17.49 7.00 0.14
N ASN A 88 16.51 7.83 -0.28
CA ASN A 88 15.61 8.54 0.64
C ASN A 88 14.22 7.89 0.77
N ALA A 89 13.84 6.97 -0.13
CA ALA A 89 12.48 6.44 -0.17
C ALA A 89 12.08 5.68 1.10
N TYR A 90 13.03 5.01 1.77
CA TYR A 90 12.73 4.35 3.05
C TYR A 90 12.41 5.34 4.16
N GLU A 91 13.16 6.44 4.24
CA GLU A 91 12.93 7.49 5.23
C GLU A 91 11.57 8.15 5.01
N TYR A 92 11.27 8.56 3.77
CA TYR A 92 9.99 9.15 3.43
C TYR A 92 8.84 8.17 3.65
N PHE A 93 9.02 6.90 3.28
CA PHE A 93 8.03 5.88 3.53
C PHE A 93 7.70 5.77 5.02
N THR A 94 8.73 5.60 5.85
CA THR A 94 8.59 5.44 7.30
C THR A 94 7.94 6.67 7.92
N ARG A 95 8.35 7.88 7.53
CA ARG A 95 7.80 9.14 8.06
C ARG A 95 6.30 9.29 7.77
N ILE A 96 5.88 8.99 6.54
CA ILE A 96 4.47 9.10 6.13
C ILE A 96 3.65 7.98 6.79
N ALA A 97 4.18 6.77 6.80
CA ALA A 97 3.55 5.63 7.46
C ALA A 97 3.37 5.89 8.97
N SER A 98 4.37 6.44 9.67
CA SER A 98 4.23 6.81 11.08
C SER A 98 3.07 7.80 11.29
N SER A 99 2.96 8.83 10.44
CA SER A 99 1.84 9.78 10.54
C SER A 99 0.48 9.15 10.30
N LEU A 100 0.39 8.17 9.39
CA LEU A 100 -0.85 7.44 9.11
C LEU A 100 -1.36 6.66 10.34
N PHE A 101 -0.47 6.18 11.20
CA PHE A 101 -0.81 5.37 12.37
C PHE A 101 -0.75 6.14 13.71
N GLU A 102 -0.46 7.45 13.70
CA GLU A 102 -0.36 8.30 14.91
C GLU A 102 -1.61 8.18 15.81
N SER A 103 -2.80 8.06 15.23
CA SER A 103 -4.08 7.98 15.96
C SER A 103 -4.65 6.56 16.10
N GLY A 104 -3.81 5.53 15.90
CA GLY A 104 -4.20 4.12 16.05
C GLY A 104 -4.18 3.28 14.77
N ILE A 105 -4.50 1.99 14.94
CA ILE A 105 -4.41 0.97 13.89
C ILE A 105 -5.83 0.49 13.55
N ASN A 106 -6.14 0.45 12.25
CA ASN A 106 -7.35 -0.18 11.72
C ASN A 106 -7.10 -0.66 10.29
N TRP A 107 -7.99 -1.50 9.76
CA TRP A 107 -7.85 -2.07 8.41
C TRP A 107 -7.76 -1.03 7.30
N GLY A 108 -8.42 0.12 7.43
CA GLY A 108 -8.39 1.18 6.43
C GLY A 108 -7.02 1.81 6.33
N ARG A 109 -6.36 2.05 7.47
CA ARG A 109 -4.97 2.53 7.52
C ARG A 109 -3.99 1.48 7.00
N VAL A 110 -4.24 0.20 7.29
CA VAL A 110 -3.44 -0.90 6.71
C VAL A 110 -3.54 -0.88 5.18
N ILE A 111 -4.76 -0.81 4.62
CA ILE A 111 -4.97 -0.72 3.16
C ILE A 111 -4.32 0.53 2.58
N ALA A 112 -4.45 1.68 3.23
CA ALA A 112 -3.82 2.93 2.80
C ALA A 112 -2.28 2.84 2.80
N LEU A 113 -1.68 2.14 3.76
CA LEU A 113 -0.23 1.86 3.77
C LEU A 113 0.18 1.02 2.55
N LEU A 114 -0.57 -0.04 2.22
CA LEU A 114 -0.31 -0.87 1.04
C LEU A 114 -0.47 -0.04 -0.26
N GLY A 115 -1.53 0.76 -0.36
CA GLY A 115 -1.76 1.68 -1.49
C GLY A 115 -0.64 2.70 -1.66
N PHE A 116 -0.18 3.29 -0.56
CA PHE A 116 0.94 4.23 -0.59
C PHE A 116 2.25 3.56 -1.03
N GLY A 117 2.56 2.37 -0.52
CA GLY A 117 3.72 1.58 -0.97
C GLY A 117 3.66 1.25 -2.46
N TYR A 118 2.48 0.87 -2.97
CA TYR A 118 2.25 0.65 -4.39
C TYR A 118 2.49 1.91 -5.24
N ARG A 119 1.88 3.05 -4.88
CA ARG A 119 2.06 4.34 -5.57
C ARG A 119 3.52 4.77 -5.62
N MET A 120 4.25 4.57 -4.51
CA MET A 120 5.69 4.86 -4.45
C MET A 120 6.48 3.96 -5.42
N ALA A 121 6.18 2.67 -5.50
CA ALA A 121 6.83 1.76 -6.46
C ALA A 121 6.59 2.16 -7.92
N ILE A 122 5.35 2.53 -8.26
CA ILE A 122 5.00 3.01 -9.60
C ILE A 122 5.75 4.31 -9.92
N HIS A 123 5.76 5.26 -9.00
CA HIS A 123 6.43 6.54 -9.20
C HIS A 123 7.94 6.38 -9.41
N VAL A 124 8.60 5.59 -8.57
CA VAL A 124 10.04 5.33 -8.66
C VAL A 124 10.39 4.61 -9.97
N TYR A 125 9.54 3.70 -10.43
CA TYR A 125 9.70 3.09 -11.75
C TYR A 125 9.58 4.09 -12.91
N GLN A 126 8.60 4.99 -12.86
CA GLN A 126 8.44 6.04 -13.87
C GLN A 126 9.66 6.97 -13.96
N GLN A 127 10.47 7.05 -12.88
CA GLN A 127 11.76 7.75 -12.86
C GLN A 127 12.94 6.87 -13.33
N GLY A 128 12.69 5.69 -13.91
CA GLY A 128 13.71 4.79 -14.46
C GLY A 128 14.38 3.87 -13.43
N ILE A 129 13.96 3.87 -12.16
CA ILE A 129 14.53 3.01 -11.14
C ILE A 129 13.83 1.64 -11.16
N THR A 130 14.55 0.60 -11.57
CA THR A 130 14.08 -0.79 -11.57
C THR A 130 14.39 -1.55 -10.28
N GLY A 131 13.63 -2.61 -9.99
CA GLY A 131 13.85 -3.50 -8.84
C GLY A 131 13.38 -2.97 -7.49
N PHE A 132 12.76 -1.79 -7.43
CA PHE A 132 12.29 -1.17 -6.19
C PHE A 132 11.11 -1.90 -5.52
N LEU A 133 10.28 -2.63 -6.27
CA LEU A 133 9.10 -3.32 -5.72
C LEU A 133 9.45 -4.29 -4.57
N ARG A 134 10.55 -5.04 -4.70
CA ARG A 134 11.01 -5.95 -3.65
C ARG A 134 11.45 -5.17 -2.40
N ARG A 135 12.10 -4.01 -2.59
CA ARG A 135 12.52 -3.15 -1.48
C ARG A 135 11.32 -2.59 -0.73
N ILE A 136 10.33 -2.04 -1.43
CA ILE A 136 9.15 -1.47 -0.77
C ILE A 136 8.33 -2.54 -0.05
N ALA A 137 8.23 -3.76 -0.60
CA ALA A 137 7.56 -4.88 0.06
C ALA A 137 8.22 -5.21 1.41
N ARG A 138 9.56 -5.22 1.45
CA ARG A 138 10.33 -5.35 2.68
C ARG A 138 10.13 -4.15 3.62
N TYR A 139 10.08 -2.93 3.10
CA TYR A 139 9.83 -1.74 3.92
C TYR A 139 8.46 -1.79 4.61
N VAL A 140 7.43 -2.21 3.88
CA VAL A 140 6.09 -2.44 4.44
C VAL A 140 6.15 -3.49 5.55
N ALA A 141 6.77 -4.65 5.31
CA ALA A 141 6.87 -5.72 6.30
C ALA A 141 7.64 -5.28 7.57
N VAL A 142 8.80 -4.64 7.39
CA VAL A 142 9.61 -4.13 8.51
C VAL A 142 8.85 -3.07 9.30
N PHE A 143 8.19 -2.13 8.63
CA PHE A 143 7.41 -1.10 9.28
C PHE A 143 6.25 -1.69 10.08
N MET A 144 5.53 -2.66 9.51
CA MET A 144 4.40 -3.30 10.18
C MET A 144 4.80 -4.08 11.42
N LEU A 145 5.96 -4.74 11.38
CA LEU A 145 6.53 -5.42 12.53
C LEU A 145 6.97 -4.43 13.62
N GLN A 146 7.74 -3.40 13.26
CA GLN A 146 8.28 -2.42 14.22
C GLN A 146 7.19 -1.60 14.91
N ASN A 147 6.06 -1.34 14.24
CA ASN A 147 5.00 -0.47 14.75
C ASN A 147 3.79 -1.25 15.31
N ARG A 148 3.97 -2.53 15.68
CA ARG A 148 2.93 -3.39 16.28
C ARG A 148 1.70 -3.61 15.40
N ILE A 149 1.80 -3.32 14.10
CA ILE A 149 0.71 -3.53 13.15
C ILE A 149 0.56 -5.03 12.87
N ALA A 150 1.67 -5.75 12.74
CA ALA A 150 1.65 -7.21 12.61
C ALA A 150 0.99 -7.87 13.83
N ARG A 151 1.32 -7.41 15.05
CA ARG A 151 0.64 -7.83 16.28
C ARG A 151 -0.86 -7.56 16.24
N TRP A 152 -1.27 -6.36 15.85
CA TRP A 152 -2.68 -5.98 15.77
C TRP A 152 -3.43 -6.86 14.77
N ILE A 153 -2.88 -7.09 13.57
CA ILE A 153 -3.46 -7.99 12.57
C ILE A 153 -3.58 -9.41 13.12
N ALA A 154 -2.56 -9.91 13.83
CA ALA A 154 -2.63 -11.22 14.48
C ALA A 154 -3.79 -11.31 15.48
N GLN A 155 -4.07 -10.23 16.23
CA GLN A 155 -5.23 -10.14 17.15
C GLN A 155 -6.57 -10.12 16.43
N GLN A 156 -6.61 -9.68 15.17
CA GLN A 156 -7.82 -9.73 14.33
C GLN A 156 -8.06 -11.11 13.71
N GLY A 157 -7.22 -12.12 13.99
CA GLY A 157 -7.28 -13.43 13.33
C GLY A 157 -6.29 -13.59 12.17
N GLY A 158 -5.31 -12.68 12.05
CA GLY A 158 -4.30 -12.70 11.00
C GLY A 158 -4.79 -12.08 9.68
N TRP A 159 -3.99 -12.24 8.62
CA TRP A 159 -4.32 -11.69 7.31
C TRP A 159 -5.60 -12.25 6.71
N VAL A 160 -5.98 -13.49 7.07
CA VAL A 160 -7.18 -14.15 6.55
C VAL A 160 -8.46 -13.40 6.91
N ALA A 161 -8.48 -12.70 8.05
CA ALA A 161 -9.61 -11.87 8.48
C ALA A 161 -9.91 -10.71 7.51
N ALA A 162 -8.95 -10.32 6.66
CA ALA A 162 -9.18 -9.34 5.62
C ALA A 162 -10.17 -9.82 4.53
N LEU A 163 -10.35 -11.14 4.38
CA LEU A 163 -11.28 -11.71 3.42
C LEU A 163 -12.74 -11.36 3.75
N ASP A 164 -13.05 -11.26 5.05
CA ASP A 164 -14.40 -11.04 5.58
C ASP A 164 -14.73 -9.54 5.78
N LEU A 165 -13.86 -8.63 5.35
CA LEU A 165 -14.10 -7.19 5.47
C LEU A 165 -15.30 -6.75 4.62
N ASP A 166 -16.23 -6.05 5.26
CA ASP A 166 -17.40 -5.49 4.60
C ASP A 166 -17.03 -4.31 3.69
N ASN A 167 -17.38 -4.41 2.40
CA ASN A 167 -17.01 -3.41 1.40
C ASN A 167 -17.54 -2.02 1.73
N VAL A 168 -18.77 -1.92 2.26
CA VAL A 168 -19.45 -0.66 2.51
C VAL A 168 -18.80 0.06 3.69
N TYR A 169 -18.64 -0.65 4.81
CA TYR A 169 -17.95 -0.14 5.99
C TYR A 169 -16.53 0.31 5.69
N MET A 170 -15.79 -0.49 4.91
CA MET A 170 -14.41 -0.16 4.54
C MET A 170 -14.33 1.11 3.68
N LYS A 171 -15.21 1.26 2.70
CA LYS A 171 -15.30 2.50 1.89
C LYS A 171 -15.52 3.74 2.76
N TYR A 172 -16.44 3.67 3.72
CA TYR A 172 -16.68 4.78 4.67
C TYR A 172 -15.46 5.08 5.53
N MET A 173 -14.86 4.06 6.15
CA MET A 173 -13.71 4.25 7.03
C MET A 173 -12.51 4.83 6.28
N LEU A 174 -12.28 4.41 5.05
CA LEU A 174 -11.19 4.90 4.21
C LEU A 174 -11.42 6.36 3.76
N ALA A 175 -12.66 6.76 3.44
CA ALA A 175 -13.00 8.15 3.18
C ALA A 175 -12.71 9.06 4.40
N VAL A 176 -13.02 8.59 5.61
CA VAL A 176 -12.73 9.30 6.87
C VAL A 176 -11.21 9.43 7.09
N VAL A 177 -10.44 8.34 6.91
CA VAL A 177 -8.97 8.37 7.08
C VAL A 177 -8.35 9.42 6.19
N ALA A 178 -8.76 9.49 4.93
CA ALA A 178 -8.16 10.42 4.02
C ALA A 178 -8.61 11.87 4.24
N LEU A 179 -9.85 12.12 4.68
CA LEU A 179 -10.25 13.44 5.19
C LEU A 179 -9.35 13.89 6.35
N VAL A 180 -9.04 12.99 7.29
CA VAL A 180 -8.13 13.28 8.41
C VAL A 180 -6.72 13.57 7.92
N MET A 181 -6.20 12.78 6.97
CA MET A 181 -4.87 13.00 6.39
C MET A 181 -4.77 14.34 5.64
N VAL A 182 -5.79 14.68 4.84
CA VAL A 182 -5.87 15.97 4.15
C VAL A 182 -5.96 17.12 5.16
N GLY A 183 -6.82 16.99 6.17
CA GLY A 183 -6.94 17.98 7.24
C GLY A 183 -5.61 18.21 7.96
N HIS A 184 -4.88 17.14 8.29
CA HIS A 184 -3.58 17.23 8.94
C HIS A 184 -2.52 17.88 8.03
N LEU A 185 -2.53 17.59 6.72
CA LEU A 185 -1.65 18.23 5.74
C LEU A 185 -1.96 19.72 5.57
N VAL A 186 -3.23 20.11 5.50
CA VAL A 186 -3.66 21.52 5.40
C VAL A 186 -3.27 22.29 6.65
N VAL A 187 -3.54 21.74 7.84
CA VAL A 187 -3.15 22.38 9.11
C VAL A 187 -1.63 22.57 9.19
N ARG A 188 -0.83 21.55 8.83
CA ARG A 188 0.63 21.65 8.81
C ARG A 188 1.15 22.65 7.78
N ARG A 189 0.48 22.79 6.62
CA ARG A 189 0.91 23.68 5.54
C ARG A 189 0.53 25.15 5.75
N PHE A 190 -0.58 25.42 6.42
CA PHE A 190 -1.15 26.78 6.54
C PHE A 190 -1.11 27.36 7.96
N PHE A 191 -0.97 26.54 9.00
CA PHE A 191 -1.11 26.98 10.40
C PHE A 191 0.10 26.66 11.27
N ARG A 192 1.21 26.15 10.72
CA ARG A 192 2.51 26.13 11.41
C ARG A 192 3.40 27.24 10.86
N PRO A 193 3.92 28.15 11.72
CA PRO A 193 4.88 29.18 11.32
C PRO A 193 6.22 28.57 10.90
#